data_AF-A0A919PXL2-F1
#
_entry.id   AF-A0A919PXL2-F1
#
_cell.length_a   1.000
_cell.length_b   1.000
_cell.length_c   1.000
_cell.angle_alpha   90.00
_cell.angle_beta   90.00
_cell.angle_gamma   90.00
#
_symmetry.space_group_name_H-M   'P 1'
#
loop_
_entity.id
_entity.type
_entity.pdbx_description
1 polymer ?
#
loop_
_entity_poly.entity_id
_entity_poly.type
_entity_poly.pdbx_seq_one_letter_code
_entity_poly.pdbx_strand_id
1 'polypeptide(L)' 'MAVAERKKLLLRLDPQVYDAVARWAADDLRSVNAQIEFALRLALRQAGRAPRPSAASPDATDATDPADFPDSDEDPASS' A
#
# COMPACT_ATOMS: atom_id res chain seq x y z
N MET A 1 -9.43 17.95 2.31
CA MET A 1 -8.52 16.80 2.16
C MET A 1 -8.27 16.21 3.54
N ALA A 2 -8.73 15.00 3.81
CA ALA A 2 -8.38 14.32 5.05
C ALA A 2 -6.92 13.86 4.94
N VAL A 3 -6.02 14.48 5.71
CA VAL A 3 -4.65 14.00 5.84
C VAL A 3 -4.72 12.72 6.66
N ALA A 4 -4.37 11.58 6.06
CA ALA A 4 -4.27 10.33 6.78
C ALA A 4 -3.32 10.52 7.98
N GLU A 5 -3.84 10.28 9.18
CA GLU A 5 -3.08 10.49 10.41
C GLU A 5 -1.94 9.46 10.47
N ARG A 6 -0.69 9.93 10.39
CA ARG A 6 0.48 9.07 10.43
C ARG A 6 0.74 8.64 11.87
N LYS A 7 0.56 7.35 12.15
CA LYS A 7 0.88 6.78 13.46
C LYS A 7 2.39 6.77 13.67
N LYS A 8 2.88 7.49 14.68
CA LYS A 8 4.28 7.47 15.10
C LYS A 8 4.54 6.18 15.91
N LEU A 9 5.60 5.45 15.57
CA LEU A 9 6.03 4.25 16.29
C LEU A 9 7.54 4.32 16.54
N LEU A 10 7.99 3.81 17.68
CA LEU A 10 9.42 3.63 17.95
C LEU A 10 9.86 2.30 17.35
N LEU A 11 10.67 2.36 16.29
CA LEU A 11 11.24 1.18 15.64
C LEU A 11 12.65 0.93 16.18
N ARG A 12 12.89 -0.28 16.69
CA ARG A 12 14.25 -0.75 16.98
C ARG A 12 14.77 -1.47 15.74
N LEU A 13 15.90 -1.02 15.23
CA LEU A 13 16.55 -1.59 14.05
C LEU A 13 18.00 -1.90 14.38
N ASP A 14 18.54 -2.96 13.80
CA ASP A 14 19.97 -3.18 13.79
C ASP A 14 20.67 -1.99 13.10
N PRO A 15 21.76 -1.44 13.67
CA PRO A 15 22.45 -0.29 13.09
C PRO A 15 22.90 -0.50 11.63
N GLN A 16 23.36 -1.69 11.26
CA GLN A 16 23.82 -1.97 9.91
C GLN A 16 22.66 -1.97 8.92
N VAL A 17 21.48 -2.43 9.36
CA VAL A 17 20.27 -2.38 8.53
C VAL A 17 19.81 -0.94 8.36
N TYR A 18 19.89 -0.12 9.41
CA TYR A 18 19.60 1.31 9.29
C TYR A 18 20.49 1.99 8.26
N ASP A 19 21.81 1.75 8.32
CA ASP A 19 22.78 2.35 7.40
C ASP A 19 22.53 1.94 5.95
N ALA A 20 22.21 0.66 5.71
CA ALA A 20 21.85 0.17 4.39
C ALA A 20 20.59 0.86 3.84
N VAL A 21 19.54 1.00 4.66
CA VAL A 21 18.30 1.70 4.26
C VAL A 21 18.56 3.19 4.04
N ALA A 22 19.39 3.83 4.87
CA ALA A 22 19.71 5.24 4.73
C ALA A 22 20.48 5.53 3.43
N ARG A 23 21.42 4.66 3.06
CA ARG A 23 22.12 4.75 1.77
C ARG A 23 21.17 4.58 0.60
N TRP A 24 20.31 3.56 0.64
CA TRP A 24 19.31 3.35 -0.41
C TRP A 24 18.35 4.53 -0.55
N ALA A 25 17.90 5.12 0.56
CA ALA A 25 17.08 6.32 0.56
C ALA A 25 17.81 7.51 -0.10
N ALA A 26 19.10 7.67 0.18
CA ALA A 26 19.91 8.74 -0.43
C ALA A 26 20.07 8.55 -1.94
N ASP A 27 20.33 7.31 -2.40
CA ASP A 27 20.44 6.97 -3.82
C ASP A 27 19.14 7.29 -4.58
N ASP A 28 18.00 7.09 -3.91
CA ASP A 28 16.66 7.32 -4.46
C ASP A 28 16.12 8.75 -4.24
N LEU A 29 16.91 9.64 -3.61
CA LEU A 29 16.50 11.01 -3.21
C LEU A 29 15.22 11.04 -2.35
N ARG A 30 15.09 10.06 -1.45
CA ARG A 30 13.98 9.90 -0.51
C ARG A 30 14.43 10.13 0.93
N SER A 31 13.47 10.47 1.80
CA SER A 31 13.74 10.41 3.24
C SER A 31 13.81 8.96 3.71
N VAL A 32 14.60 8.69 4.76
CA VAL A 32 14.72 7.35 5.35
C VAL A 32 13.35 6.80 5.76
N ASN A 33 12.48 7.63 6.34
CA ASN A 33 11.14 7.20 6.73
C ASN A 33 10.26 6.84 5.52
N ALA A 34 10.34 7.61 4.44
CA ALA A 34 9.62 7.28 3.19
C ALA A 34 10.15 5.96 2.58
N GLN A 35 11.46 5.73 2.65
CA GLN A 35 12.07 4.49 2.17
C GLN A 35 11.64 3.27 3.00
N ILE A 36 11.60 3.40 4.33
CA ILE A 36 11.10 2.36 5.23
C ILE A 36 9.63 2.05 4.91
N GLU A 37 8.78 3.07 4.74
CA GLU A 37 7.37 2.87 4.40
C GLU A 37 7.20 2.15 3.06
N PHE A 38 7.97 2.54 2.04
CA PHE A 38 7.96 1.89 0.74
C PHE A 38 8.35 0.41 0.84
N ALA A 39 9.46 0.10 1.52
CA ALA A 39 9.95 -1.26 1.71
C ALA A 39 8.92 -2.13 2.44
N LEU A 40 8.29 -1.61 3.50
CA LEU A 40 7.24 -2.31 4.24
C LEU A 40 6.01 -2.59 3.38
N ARG A 41 5.53 -1.61 2.61
CA ARG A 41 4.39 -1.81 1.69
C ARG A 41 4.72 -2.84 0.61
N LEU A 42 5.93 -2.80 0.07
CA LEU A 42 6.39 -3.78 -0.91
C LEU A 42 6.42 -5.20 -0.32
N ALA A 43 7.02 -5.36 0.87
CA ALA A 43 7.07 -6.65 1.56
C ALA A 43 5.66 -7.19 1.89
N LEU A 44 4.74 -6.32 2.33
CA LEU A 44 3.34 -6.70 2.58
C LEU A 44 2.63 -7.15 1.30
N ARG A 45 2.84 -6.47 0.18
CA ARG A 45 2.29 -6.89 -1.13
C ARG A 45 2.83 -8.25 -1.54
N GLN A 46 4.15 -8.46 -1.45
CA GLN A 46 4.78 -9.74 -1.78
C GLN A 46 4.30 -10.89 -0.88
N ALA A 47 3.98 -10.59 0.38
CA ALA A 47 3.42 -11.56 1.31
C ALA A 47 1.90 -11.80 1.14
N GLY A 48 1.24 -11.15 0.18
CA GLY A 48 -0.22 -11.23 0.00
C GLY A 48 -1.02 -10.57 1.14
N ARG A 49 -0.40 -9.64 1.88
CA ARG A 49 -0.97 -8.95 3.05
C ARG A 49 -1.07 -7.45 2.85
N ALA A 50 -1.25 -7.01 1.60
CA ALA A 50 -1.39 -5.61 1.29
C ALA A 50 -2.55 -5.00 2.11
N PRO A 51 -2.37 -3.80 2.70
CA PRO A 51 -3.47 -3.13 3.38
C PRO A 51 -4.59 -2.86 2.37
N ARG A 52 -5.83 -3.21 2.73
CA ARG A 52 -7.00 -2.92 1.89
C ARG A 52 -7.08 -1.41 1.67
N PRO A 53 -7.35 -0.93 0.45
CA PRO A 53 -7.51 0.49 0.19
C PRO A 53 -8.62 1.04 1.09
N SER A 54 -8.24 1.83 2.09
CA SER A 54 -9.17 2.64 2.84
C SER A 54 -9.51 3.86 1.98
N ALA A 55 -10.79 4.27 1.97
CA ALA A 55 -11.30 5.42 1.22
C ALA A 55 -10.57 6.76 1.47
N ALA A 56 -9.59 6.79 2.39
CA ALA A 56 -8.75 7.93 2.70
C ALA A 56 -7.33 7.91 2.07
N SER A 57 -6.98 6.90 1.26
CA SER A 57 -5.66 6.85 0.60
C SER A 57 -5.73 7.40 -0.83
N PRO A 58 -4.94 8.44 -1.18
CA PRO A 58 -4.92 9.01 -2.54
C PRO A 58 -4.27 8.10 -3.59
N ASP A 59 -3.69 6.97 -3.17
CA ASP A 59 -3.04 5.97 -4.03
C ASP A 59 -4.01 4.90 -4.57
N ALA A 60 -5.32 5.06 -4.33
CA ALA A 60 -6.34 4.06 -4.66
C ALA A 60 -6.70 3.98 -6.17
N THR A 61 -6.03 4.72 -7.05
CA THR A 61 -6.34 4.75 -8.48
C THR A 61 -5.78 3.59 -9.31
N ASP A 62 -5.06 2.63 -8.71
CA ASP A 62 -4.44 1.52 -9.46
C ASP A 62 -5.00 0.12 -9.11
N ALA A 63 -6.11 0.05 -8.38
CA ALA A 63 -6.75 -1.23 -8.04
C ALA A 63 -8.25 -1.21 -8.37
N THR A 64 -8.57 -1.02 -9.65
CA THR A 64 -9.84 -1.54 -10.19
C THR A 64 -9.54 -2.92 -10.72
N ASP A 65 -9.75 -3.94 -9.89
CA ASP A 65 -9.85 -5.33 -10.35
C ASP A 65 -11.23 -5.46 -11.03
N PRO A 66 -11.32 -5.66 -12.36
CA PRO A 66 -12.59 -5.67 -13.08
C PRO A 66 -13.40 -6.97 -12.88
N ALA A 67 -13.05 -7.82 -11.91
CA ALA A 67 -13.64 -9.15 -11.74
C ALA A 67 -14.94 -9.21 -10.90
N ASP A 68 -15.50 -8.08 -10.45
CA ASP A 68 -16.75 -8.06 -9.64
C ASP A 68 -17.95 -7.50 -10.42
N PHE A 69 -18.09 -7.91 -11.68
CA PHE A 69 -19.39 -7.87 -12.36
C PHE A 69 -19.98 -9.28 -12.29
N PRO A 70 -20.87 -9.58 -11.33
CA PRO A 70 -21.74 -10.73 -11.49
C PRO A 70 -22.64 -10.44 -12.69
N ASP A 71 -22.37 -11.12 -13.81
CA ASP A 71 -23.36 -11.38 -14.86
C ASP A 71 -24.61 -11.91 -14.15
N SER A 72 -25.62 -11.04 -14.05
CA SER A 72 -26.98 -11.47 -13.79
C SER A 72 -27.68 -11.36 -15.11
N ASP A 73 -27.46 -12.40 -15.93
CA ASP A 73 -28.26 -12.75 -17.08
C ASP A 73 -29.75 -12.68 -16.70
N GLU A 74 -30.45 -11.86 -17.47
CA GLU A 74 -31.73 -12.13 -18.10
C GLU A 74 -32.74 -13.03 -17.35
N ASP A 75 -33.77 -12.39 -16.79
CA ASP A 75 -35.13 -12.92 -16.88
C ASP A 75 -36.13 -11.77 -16.65
N PRO A 76 -37.00 -11.49 -17.63
CA PRO A 76 -38.39 -11.49 -17.22
C PRO A 76 -39.35 -12.10 -18.25
N ALA A 77 -40.23 -12.92 -17.69
CA ALA A 77 -41.60 -13.19 -18.11
C ALA A 77 -41.79 -14.26 -19.19
N SER A 78 -41.96 -15.49 -18.69
CA SER A 78 -42.93 -16.44 -19.23
C SER A 78 -44.27 -15.77 -19.52
N SER A 79 -44.72 -15.85 -20.77
CA SER A 79 -46.13 -15.86 -21.20
C SER A 79 -46.24 -16.69 -22.47
#